data_AF-A0A6J7QK43-F1
#
_entry.id   AF-A0A6J7QK43-F1
#
_cell.length_a   1.000
_cell.length_b   1.000
_cell.length_c   1.000
_cell.angle_alpha   90.00
_cell.angle_beta   90.00
_cell.angle_gamma   90.00
#
_symmetry.space_group_name_H-M   'P 1'
#
loop_
_entity.id
_entity.type
_entity.pdbx_description
1 polymer ?
#
loop_
_entity_poly.entity_id
_entity_poly.type
_entity_poly.pdbx_seq_one_letter_code
_entity_poly.pdbx_strand_id
1 'polypeptide(L)'
;MNSSAGEFERELNRVVDRLRGMTITRLPASADLAYATAQRLLSMTIAAGGSLPAELPRLGDHAAGDQLAVIAHDFMALQLSNDEVTAATELLTELRRSLP
;
A
#
# COMPACT_ATOMS: atom_id res chain seq x y z
N MET A 1 -8.90 9.95 -20.00
CA MET A 1 -8.30 8.63 -19.67
C MET A 1 -7.44 8.86 -18.45
N ASN A 2 -7.68 8.16 -17.35
CA ASN A 2 -6.77 8.24 -16.20
C ASN A 2 -5.54 7.40 -16.53
N SER A 3 -4.35 7.89 -16.21
CA SER A 3 -3.12 7.08 -16.30
C SER A 3 -3.12 6.03 -15.17
N SER A 4 -2.47 4.89 -15.38
CA SER A 4 -2.33 3.84 -14.36
C SER A 4 -1.78 4.41 -13.03
N ALA A 5 -0.83 5.34 -13.11
CA ALA A 5 -0.30 6.03 -11.93
C ALA A 5 -1.36 6.85 -11.16
N GLY A 6 -2.25 7.55 -11.87
CA GLY A 6 -3.35 8.29 -11.24
C GLY A 6 -4.47 7.40 -10.69
N GLU A 7 -4.61 6.17 -11.19
CA GLU A 7 -5.48 5.16 -10.59
C GLU A 7 -4.89 4.60 -9.29
N PHE A 8 -3.60 4.27 -9.31
CA PHE A 8 -2.86 3.84 -8.14
C PHE A 8 -2.95 4.86 -6.99
N GLU A 9 -2.61 6.13 -7.26
CA GLU A 9 -2.62 7.18 -6.23
C GLU A 9 -4.01 7.38 -5.61
N ARG A 10 -5.07 7.35 -6.44
CA ARG A 10 -6.44 7.48 -5.93
C ARG A 10 -6.84 6.31 -5.04
N GLU A 11 -6.44 5.09 -5.40
CA GLU A 11 -6.77 3.93 -4.60
C GLU A 11 -5.95 3.88 -3.30
N LEU A 12 -4.68 4.29 -3.35
CA LEU A 12 -3.85 4.48 -2.17
C LEU A 12 -4.49 5.46 -1.19
N ASN A 13 -4.90 6.65 -1.67
CA ASN A 13 -5.52 7.66 -0.83
C ASN A 13 -6.79 7.14 -0.15
N ARG A 14 -7.65 6.42 -0.88
CA ARG A 14 -8.86 5.81 -0.30
C ARG A 14 -8.54 4.81 0.82
N VAL A 15 -7.51 3.98 0.65
CA VAL A 15 -7.10 3.01 1.67
C VAL A 15 -6.52 3.72 2.88
N VAL A 16 -5.59 4.64 2.67
CA VAL A 16 -4.88 5.37 3.73
C VAL A 16 -5.87 6.21 4.55
N ASP A 17 -6.76 6.95 3.90
CA ASP A 17 -7.78 7.74 4.58
C ASP A 17 -8.74 6.88 5.39
N ARG A 18 -9.12 5.70 4.85
CA ARG A 18 -9.96 4.75 5.57
C ARG A 18 -9.26 4.21 6.81
N LEU A 19 -7.98 3.82 6.71
CA LEU A 19 -7.19 3.33 7.84
C LEU A 19 -7.03 4.40 8.94
N ARG A 20 -6.71 5.64 8.54
CA ARG A 20 -6.58 6.78 9.46
C ARG A 20 -7.89 7.15 10.16
N GLY A 21 -9.03 6.89 9.51
CA GLY A 21 -10.36 7.15 10.06
C GLY A 21 -10.94 6.02 10.93
N MET A 22 -10.26 4.87 11.06
CA MET A 22 -10.82 3.73 11.80
C MET A 22 -10.84 3.94 13.31
N THR A 23 -11.87 3.38 13.95
CA THR A 23 -11.95 3.30 15.40
C THR A 23 -10.91 2.32 15.95
N ILE A 24 -10.43 2.58 17.16
CA ILE A 24 -9.41 1.75 17.84
C ILE A 24 -9.79 0.27 17.97
N THR A 25 -11.09 -0.04 17.97
CA THR A 25 -11.62 -1.41 18.03
C THR A 25 -11.52 -2.19 16.72
N ARG A 26 -11.54 -1.51 15.56
CA ARG A 26 -11.48 -2.12 14.21
C ARG A 26 -10.09 -2.05 13.60
N LEU A 27 -9.26 -1.15 14.12
CA LEU A 27 -7.94 -0.86 13.60
C LEU A 27 -6.96 -2.05 13.64
N PRO A 28 -6.88 -2.89 14.70
CA PRO A 28 -5.86 -3.94 14.76
C PRO A 28 -5.91 -4.94 13.59
N ALA A 29 -7.09 -5.52 13.32
CA ALA A 29 -7.26 -6.46 12.20
C ALA A 29 -7.04 -5.79 10.83
N SER A 30 -7.37 -4.51 10.71
CA SER A 30 -7.17 -3.75 9.48
C SER A 30 -5.70 -3.36 9.28
N ALA A 31 -4.97 -3.11 10.37
CA ALA A 31 -3.55 -2.86 10.38
C ALA A 31 -2.75 -4.11 10.00
N ASP A 32 -3.19 -5.31 10.43
CA ASP A 32 -2.63 -6.58 9.95
C ASP A 32 -2.71 -6.72 8.42
N LEU A 33 -3.89 -6.45 7.85
CA LEU A 33 -4.12 -6.51 6.40
C LEU A 33 -3.28 -5.45 5.66
N ALA A 34 -3.21 -4.23 6.20
CA ALA A 34 -2.41 -3.15 5.64
C ALA A 34 -0.92 -3.47 5.68
N TYR A 35 -0.41 -4.03 6.78
CA TYR A 35 0.98 -4.47 6.90
C TYR A 35 1.32 -5.57 5.91
N ALA A 36 0.48 -6.61 5.80
CA ALA A 36 0.68 -7.67 4.81
C ALA A 36 0.69 -7.12 3.36
N THR A 37 -0.18 -6.15 3.09
CA THR A 37 -0.23 -5.44 1.81
C THR A 37 1.04 -4.62 1.56
N ALA A 38 1.53 -3.89 2.56
CA ALA A 38 2.77 -3.13 2.48
C ALA A 38 3.98 -4.04 2.23
N GLN A 39 4.02 -5.23 2.84
CA GLN A 39 5.08 -6.22 2.61
C GLN A 39 5.04 -6.82 1.20
N ARG A 40 3.84 -7.05 0.64
CA ARG A 40 3.67 -7.44 -0.77
C ARG A 40 4.14 -6.32 -1.71
N LEU A 41 3.76 -5.07 -1.42
CA LEU A 41 4.18 -3.92 -2.21
C LEU A 41 5.70 -3.71 -2.14
N LEU A 42 6.31 -3.85 -0.97
CA LEU A 42 7.77 -3.84 -0.80
C LEU A 42 8.45 -4.90 -1.69
N SER A 43 7.89 -6.11 -1.72
CA SER A 43 8.42 -7.18 -2.56
C SER A 43 8.35 -6.83 -4.05
N MET A 44 7.28 -6.16 -4.49
CA MET A 44 7.17 -5.61 -5.84
C MET A 44 8.20 -4.50 -6.09
N THR A 45 8.41 -3.60 -5.13
CA THR A 45 9.43 -2.53 -5.21
C THR A 45 10.83 -3.10 -5.37
N ILE A 46 11.18 -4.12 -4.59
CA ILE A 46 12.48 -4.80 -4.70
C ILE A 46 12.61 -5.50 -6.06
N ALA A 47 11.57 -6.19 -6.53
CA ALA A 47 11.57 -6.86 -7.84
C ALA A 47 11.73 -5.86 -9.01
N ALA A 48 11.18 -4.65 -8.87
CA ALA A 48 11.33 -3.55 -9.81
C ALA A 48 12.69 -2.82 -9.70
N GLY A 49 13.62 -3.31 -8.89
CA GLY A 49 14.98 -2.77 -8.75
C GLY A 49 15.16 -1.73 -7.63
N GLY A 50 14.17 -1.58 -6.74
CA GLY A 50 14.28 -0.74 -5.57
C GLY A 50 15.27 -1.29 -4.54
N SER A 51 16.05 -0.39 -3.92
CA SER A 51 17.04 -0.73 -2.89
C SER A 51 16.44 -0.54 -1.49
N LEU A 52 15.52 -1.42 -1.10
CA LEU A 52 14.89 -1.43 0.21
C LEU A 52 15.30 -2.68 1.02
N PRO A 53 15.17 -2.66 2.36
CA PRO A 53 15.32 -3.86 3.19
C PRO A 53 14.33 -4.96 2.79
N ALA A 54 14.67 -6.23 3.01
CA ALA A 54 13.83 -7.37 2.65
C ALA A 54 12.50 -7.43 3.45
N GLU A 55 12.47 -6.83 4.64
CA GLU A 55 11.32 -6.83 5.53
C GLU A 55 11.05 -5.44 6.09
N LEU A 56 9.77 -5.10 6.24
CA LEU A 56 9.36 -3.89 6.94
C LEU A 56 9.35 -4.12 8.44
N PRO A 57 9.80 -3.16 9.26
CA PRO A 57 9.52 -3.21 10.69
C PRO A 57 8.01 -3.09 10.90
N ARG A 58 7.44 -3.88 11.81
CA ARG A 58 6.03 -3.70 12.17
C ARG A 58 5.87 -2.48 13.08
N LEU A 59 5.21 -1.44 12.59
CA LEU A 59 4.86 -0.25 13.36
C LEU A 59 3.56 -0.46 14.15
N GLY A 60 3.25 0.46 15.06
CA GLY A 60 1.98 0.43 15.78
C GLY A 60 0.78 0.60 14.83
N ASP A 61 -0.37 0.02 15.18
CA ASP A 61 -1.53 -0.09 14.27
C ASP A 61 -2.01 1.25 13.69
N HIS A 62 -1.86 2.35 14.44
CA HIS A 62 -2.19 3.71 14.00
C HIS A 62 -1.29 4.23 12.85
N ALA A 63 -0.09 3.69 12.71
CA ALA A 63 0.86 4.04 11.67
C ALA A 63 0.72 3.16 10.42
N ALA A 64 -0.18 2.17 10.39
CA ALA A 64 -0.29 1.22 9.28
C ALA A 64 -0.61 1.90 7.93
N GLY A 65 -1.47 2.94 7.95
CA GLY A 65 -1.75 3.74 6.76
C GLY A 65 -0.53 4.52 6.27
N ASP A 66 0.22 5.13 7.18
CA ASP A 66 1.42 5.91 6.85
C ASP A 66 2.55 5.02 6.33
N GLN A 67 2.73 3.86 6.95
CA GLN A 67 3.70 2.87 6.50
C GLN A 67 3.40 2.40 5.06
N LEU A 68 2.14 2.10 4.76
CA LEU A 68 1.73 1.74 3.40
C LEU A 68 1.99 2.88 2.40
N ALA A 69 1.70 4.13 2.81
CA ALA A 69 1.94 5.30 1.96
C ALA A 69 3.42 5.52 1.63
N VAL A 70 4.33 5.29 2.59
CA VAL A 70 5.79 5.39 2.36
C VAL A 70 6.24 4.35 1.33
N ILE A 71 5.85 3.08 1.49
CA ILE A 71 6.26 2.04 0.55
C ILE A 71 5.65 2.24 -0.84
N ALA A 72 4.43 2.77 -0.91
CA ALA A 72 3.81 3.16 -2.16
C ALA A 72 4.54 4.33 -2.85
N HIS A 73 5.05 5.30 -2.07
CA HIS A 73 5.90 6.36 -2.59
C HIS A 73 7.19 5.80 -3.19
N ASP A 74 7.88 4.92 -2.46
CA ASP A 74 9.12 4.29 -2.93
C ASP A 74 8.89 3.45 -4.19
N PHE A 75 7.78 2.72 -4.27
CA PHE A 75 7.38 1.97 -5.46
C PHE A 75 7.21 2.90 -6.66
N MET A 76 6.43 3.97 -6.52
CA MET A 76 6.14 4.91 -7.61
C MET A 76 7.32 5.80 -8.00
N ALA A 77 8.39 5.85 -7.20
CA ALA A 77 9.64 6.52 -7.54
C ALA A 77 10.48 5.73 -8.56
N LEU A 78 10.14 4.46 -8.84
CA LEU A 78 10.84 3.61 -9.81
C LEU A 78 10.33 3.82 -11.24
N GLN A 79 11.12 3.35 -12.21
CA GLN A 79 10.68 3.26 -13.60
C GLN A 79 9.84 2.00 -13.80
N LEU A 80 8.53 2.14 -13.58
CA LEU A 80 7.56 1.05 -13.65
C LEU A 80 6.91 0.94 -15.02
N SER A 81 6.64 -0.28 -15.45
CA SER A 81 5.72 -0.58 -16.54
C SER A 81 4.26 -0.34 -16.11
N ASN A 82 3.37 -0.16 -17.08
CA ASN A 82 1.93 -0.02 -16.79
C ASN A 82 1.37 -1.26 -16.08
N ASP A 83 1.85 -2.46 -16.42
CA ASP A 83 1.38 -3.71 -15.84
C ASP A 83 1.76 -3.82 -14.35
N GLU A 84 2.96 -3.37 -13.98
CA GLU A 84 3.39 -3.31 -12.57
C GLU A 84 2.53 -2.35 -11.75
N VAL A 85 2.22 -1.17 -12.31
CA VAL A 85 1.34 -0.19 -11.65
C VAL A 85 -0.09 -0.73 -11.54
N THR A 86 -0.59 -1.43 -12.57
CA THR A 86 -1.91 -2.06 -12.54
C THR A 86 -1.97 -3.15 -11.48
N ALA A 87 -0.97 -4.04 -11.39
CA ALA A 87 -0.91 -5.08 -10.36
C ALA A 87 -0.87 -4.49 -8.94
N ALA A 88 -0.12 -3.40 -8.73
CA ALA A 88 -0.08 -2.72 -7.44
C ALA A 88 -1.42 -2.03 -7.12
N THR A 89 -2.12 -1.52 -8.13
CA THR A 89 -3.46 -0.94 -7.97
C THR A 89 -4.50 -2.00 -7.59
N GLU A 90 -4.42 -3.19 -8.19
CA GLU A 90 -5.26 -4.34 -7.83
C GLU A 90 -5.03 -4.76 -6.39
N LEU A 91 -3.77 -4.83 -5.95
CA LEU A 91 -3.40 -5.10 -4.55
C LEU A 91 -4.05 -4.11 -3.57
N LEU A 92 -4.03 -2.80 -3.87
CA LEU A 92 -4.70 -1.78 -3.05
C LEU A 92 -6.23 -1.89 -3.10
N THR A 93 -6.77 -2.27 -4.25
CA THR A 93 -8.21 -2.50 -4.44
C THR A 93 -8.69 -3.69 -3.60
N GLU A 94 -7.92 -4.78 -3.57
CA GLU A 94 -8.16 -5.94 -2.71
C GLU A 94 -8.19 -5.53 -1.24
N LEU A 95 -7.16 -4.82 -0.78
CA LEU A 95 -7.10 -4.31 0.59
C LEU A 95 -8.34 -3.48 0.91
N ARG A 96 -8.69 -2.48 0.08
CA ARG A 96 -9.88 -1.64 0.32
C ARG A 96 -11.16 -2.44 0.46
N ARG A 97 -11.33 -3.50 -0.33
CA ARG A 97 -12.51 -4.38 -0.29
C ARG A 97 -12.54 -5.24 0.98
N SER A 98 -11.38 -5.56 1.54
CA SER A 98 -11.25 -6.32 2.79
C SER A 98 -11.37 -5.44 4.05
N LEU A 99 -11.22 -4.12 3.93
CA LEU A 99 -11.39 -3.21 5.07
C LEU A 99 -12.89 -3.03 5.43
N PRO A 100 -13.23 -2.97 6.74
CA PRO A 100 -14.59 -2.81 7.25
C PRO A 100 -15.16 -1.40 7.07
#